data_AF-A0A973AWK6-F1
#
_entry.id   AF-A0A973AWK6-F1
#
_cell.length_a   1.000
_cell.length_b   1.000
_cell.length_c   1.000
_cell.angle_alpha   90.00
_cell.angle_beta   90.00
_cell.angle_gamma   90.00
#
_symmetry.space_group_name_H-M   'P 1'
#
loop_
_entity.id
_entity.type
_entity.pdbx_description
1 polymer ?
#
loop_
_entity_poly.entity_id
_entity_poly.type
_entity_poly.pdbx_seq_one_letter_code
_entity_poly.pdbx_strand_id
1 'polypeptide(L)'
;MKAIRSSPFLRRVGRLLRTPFRLISGKQIVVTPDMDCRKQTLGNQGASFTVATDHLGPNSIVLSVGIGEDISFDRALIDQYGVEVHAFDPTPKSLEWLRSQTLPASFHAHPYGLANCDGEISFFPPRDPTHVSHSAIVRHSGPSEGVRCPVRRLETIMDMIGASRIDLLKLDIEGAEYEVLQDLAAGTVRPRQILVEYHHRFPGIGVTKTRRSIALLRSLGYAVFDVAPSGEEFSFLWRSA
;
A
#
# COMPACT_ATOMS: atom_id res chain seq x y z
N MET A 1 7.93 39.68 -10.34
CA MET A 1 8.46 39.07 -9.10
C MET A 1 8.02 37.61 -9.06
N LYS A 2 8.98 36.68 -9.14
CA LYS A 2 8.71 35.22 -9.17
C LYS A 2 8.30 34.77 -7.77
N ALA A 3 7.07 34.26 -7.62
CA ALA A 3 6.64 33.59 -6.42
C ALA A 3 7.40 32.25 -6.29
N ILE A 4 8.12 32.09 -5.19
CA ILE A 4 8.85 30.87 -4.83
C ILE A 4 7.82 29.77 -4.60
N ARG A 5 7.78 28.78 -5.51
CA ARG A 5 7.00 27.56 -5.34
C ARG A 5 7.59 26.80 -4.14
N SER A 6 6.83 26.71 -3.06
CA SER A 6 7.17 25.84 -1.93
C SER A 6 7.12 24.39 -2.39
N SER A 7 8.27 23.71 -2.36
CA SER A 7 8.43 22.29 -2.63
C SER A 7 7.59 21.43 -1.65
N PRO A 8 6.97 20.32 -2.11
CA PRO A 8 6.23 19.37 -1.26
C PRO A 8 7.08 18.73 -0.14
N PHE A 9 8.39 18.95 -0.14
CA PHE A 9 9.33 18.55 0.93
C PHE A 9 8.96 19.12 2.32
N LEU A 10 8.32 20.28 2.40
CA LEU A 10 8.13 21.02 3.65
C LEU A 10 6.94 20.57 4.53
N ARG A 11 6.11 19.61 4.09
CA ARG A 11 4.96 19.13 4.90
C ARG A 11 5.13 17.74 5.53
N ARG A 12 6.18 16.99 5.19
CA ARG A 12 6.47 15.67 5.81
C ARG A 12 7.19 15.76 7.17
N VAL A 13 7.80 16.92 7.48
CA VAL A 13 8.64 17.15 8.69
C VAL A 13 7.83 17.30 9.99
N GLY A 14 6.54 17.64 9.93
CA GLY A 14 5.72 17.90 11.12
C GLY A 14 5.32 16.67 11.96
N ARG A 15 5.79 15.46 11.62
CA ARG A 15 5.34 14.18 12.20
C ARG A 15 5.92 13.89 13.60
N LEU A 16 7.05 14.49 13.98
CA LEU A 16 7.79 14.14 15.20
C LEU A 16 7.29 14.79 16.50
N LEU A 17 6.45 15.85 16.44
CA LEU A 17 6.07 16.63 17.63
C LEU A 17 4.68 16.30 18.22
N ARG A 18 3.97 15.30 17.70
CA ARG A 18 2.53 15.06 18.03
C ARG A 18 2.22 13.73 18.74
N THR A 19 3.25 12.96 19.07
CA THR A 19 3.15 11.58 19.57
C THR A 19 2.29 11.43 20.85
N PRO A 20 2.40 12.27 21.90
CA PRO A 20 1.62 12.02 23.12
C PRO A 20 0.12 12.34 22.99
N PHE A 21 -0.27 13.33 22.17
CA PHE A 21 -1.67 13.75 22.04
C PHE A 21 -2.53 12.74 21.24
N ARG A 22 -1.91 11.96 20.35
CA ARG A 22 -2.61 11.00 19.48
C ARG A 22 -3.03 9.72 20.20
N LEU A 23 -2.21 9.23 21.15
CA LEU A 23 -2.54 8.08 22.00
C LEU A 23 -3.82 8.32 22.82
N ILE A 24 -3.98 9.53 23.37
CA ILE A 24 -5.14 9.91 24.19
C ILE A 24 -6.42 10.04 23.34
N SER A 25 -6.29 10.39 22.06
CA SER A 25 -7.44 10.59 21.16
C SER A 25 -8.06 9.29 20.61
N GLY A 26 -7.52 8.11 20.93
CA GLY A 26 -7.99 6.82 20.41
C GLY A 26 -7.76 6.61 18.91
N LYS A 27 -6.99 7.49 18.27
CA LYS A 27 -6.68 7.47 16.82
C LYS A 27 -5.42 6.69 16.46
N GLN A 28 -4.76 6.05 17.43
CA GLN A 28 -3.55 5.28 17.22
C GLN A 28 -3.78 3.82 17.62
N ILE A 29 -3.30 2.91 16.78
CA ILE A 29 -3.33 1.48 17.03
C ILE A 29 -1.98 1.06 17.61
N VAL A 30 -2.02 0.40 18.76
CA VAL A 30 -0.85 -0.23 19.36
C VAL A 30 -1.02 -1.72 19.19
N VAL A 31 -0.14 -2.33 18.40
CA VAL A 31 -0.08 -3.78 18.16
C VAL A 31 1.36 -4.19 18.34
N THR A 32 1.58 -5.18 19.19
CA THR A 32 2.88 -5.82 19.34
C THR A 32 3.06 -6.84 18.22
N PRO A 33 4.28 -6.95 17.63
CA PRO A 33 4.59 -8.05 16.72
C PRO A 33 4.28 -9.42 17.36
N ASP A 34 3.71 -10.30 16.55
CA ASP A 34 3.41 -11.69 16.91
C ASP A 34 4.66 -12.59 16.80
N MET A 35 5.66 -12.14 16.05
CA MET A 35 6.90 -12.86 15.82
C MET A 35 8.06 -11.91 15.51
N ASP A 36 9.27 -12.45 15.61
CA ASP A 36 10.50 -11.82 15.11
C ASP A 36 11.05 -12.62 13.92
N CYS A 37 11.70 -11.93 13.00
CA CYS A 37 12.32 -12.51 11.81
C CYS A 37 13.42 -11.60 11.28
N ARG A 38 14.27 -12.12 10.38
CA ARG A 38 15.21 -11.26 9.66
C ARG A 38 14.41 -10.30 8.78
N LYS A 39 14.59 -9.00 9.00
CA LYS A 39 13.81 -7.96 8.33
C LYS A 39 14.63 -6.72 8.00
N GLN A 40 14.17 -5.96 7.03
CA GLN A 40 14.79 -4.72 6.59
C GLN A 40 13.73 -3.72 6.12
N THR A 41 13.88 -2.45 6.52
CA THR A 41 13.06 -1.35 5.99
C THR A 41 13.71 -0.81 4.72
N LEU A 42 12.95 -0.77 3.63
CA LEU A 42 13.38 -0.33 2.31
C LEU A 42 12.55 0.86 1.84
N GLY A 43 13.12 1.72 0.99
CA GLY A 43 12.45 2.90 0.43
C GLY A 43 12.78 4.21 1.18
N ASN A 44 12.36 5.32 0.57
CA ASN A 44 12.57 6.66 1.09
C ASN A 44 11.69 6.96 2.31
N GLN A 45 12.05 7.99 3.07
CA GLN A 45 11.26 8.45 4.21
C GLN A 45 9.82 8.76 3.80
N GLY A 46 8.88 8.00 4.37
CA GLY A 46 7.44 8.12 4.14
C GLY A 46 6.92 7.37 2.92
N ALA A 47 7.76 6.59 2.23
CA ALA A 47 7.37 5.62 1.20
C ALA A 47 8.12 4.29 1.45
N SER A 48 8.35 3.97 2.72
CA SER A 48 9.20 2.86 3.14
C SER A 48 8.39 1.76 3.83
N PHE A 49 8.68 0.50 3.51
CA PHE A 49 8.06 -0.66 4.16
C PHE A 49 9.12 -1.63 4.68
N THR A 50 8.79 -2.33 5.77
CA THR A 50 9.66 -3.35 6.36
C THR A 50 9.30 -4.73 5.81
N VAL A 51 10.26 -5.41 5.19
CA VAL A 51 10.09 -6.74 4.58
C VAL A 51 10.83 -7.81 5.38
N ALA A 52 10.30 -9.03 5.42
CA ALA A 52 11.06 -10.21 5.86
C ALA A 52 11.95 -10.68 4.71
N THR A 53 13.24 -10.87 4.98
CA THR A 53 14.24 -10.99 3.91
C THR A 53 14.59 -12.43 3.55
N ASP A 54 14.29 -13.40 4.42
CA ASP A 54 14.64 -14.81 4.25
C ASP A 54 13.92 -15.52 3.08
N HIS A 55 12.91 -14.88 2.49
CA HIS A 55 12.08 -15.45 1.41
C HIS A 55 12.11 -14.62 0.12
N LEU A 56 13.01 -13.64 0.02
CA LEU A 56 13.17 -12.81 -1.17
C LEU A 56 14.40 -13.25 -1.97
N GLY A 57 14.25 -13.28 -3.28
CA GLY A 57 15.28 -13.67 -4.23
C GLY A 57 14.80 -13.59 -5.68
N PRO A 58 15.63 -13.97 -6.66
CA PRO A 58 15.37 -13.70 -8.08
C PRO A 58 14.09 -14.31 -8.67
N ASN A 59 13.54 -15.34 -8.02
CA ASN A 59 12.30 -16.00 -8.45
C ASN A 59 11.06 -15.48 -7.69
N SER A 60 11.19 -14.34 -6.98
CA SER A 60 10.11 -13.78 -6.19
C SER A 60 9.26 -12.83 -7.03
N ILE A 61 7.95 -13.01 -6.95
CA ILE A 61 6.98 -12.12 -7.58
C ILE A 61 6.45 -11.14 -6.55
N VAL A 62 6.70 -9.85 -6.77
CA VAL A 62 6.24 -8.74 -5.92
C VAL A 62 5.11 -8.00 -6.63
N LEU A 63 3.97 -7.87 -5.96
CA LEU A 63 2.91 -6.95 -6.34
C LEU A 63 3.00 -5.69 -5.49
N SER A 64 3.32 -4.57 -6.11
CA SER A 64 3.40 -3.25 -5.45
C SER A 64 2.23 -2.40 -5.89
N VAL A 65 1.28 -2.14 -4.99
CA VAL A 65 0.02 -1.47 -5.32
C VAL A 65 -0.06 -0.12 -4.64
N GLY A 66 -0.41 0.90 -5.41
CA GLY A 66 -0.37 2.30 -4.99
C GLY A 66 1.07 2.81 -5.04
N ILE A 67 1.46 3.29 -6.22
CA ILE A 67 2.83 3.71 -6.50
C ILE A 67 2.99 5.21 -6.23
N GLY A 68 1.99 6.00 -6.62
CA GLY A 68 2.08 7.45 -6.53
C GLY A 68 3.27 7.97 -7.34
N GLU A 69 4.21 8.62 -6.66
CA GLU A 69 5.38 9.29 -7.28
C GLU A 69 6.70 8.86 -6.63
N ASP A 70 6.77 7.66 -6.06
CA ASP A 70 8.00 7.13 -5.45
C ASP A 70 8.10 5.60 -5.64
N ILE A 71 9.17 5.15 -6.31
CA ILE A 71 9.50 3.72 -6.52
C ILE A 71 10.79 3.30 -5.80
N SER A 72 11.23 4.05 -4.80
CA SER A 72 12.47 3.77 -4.07
C SER A 72 12.40 2.44 -3.32
N PHE A 73 11.23 2.08 -2.80
CA PHE A 73 10.97 0.76 -2.20
C PHE A 73 11.17 -0.35 -3.23
N ASP A 74 10.53 -0.21 -4.40
CA ASP A 74 10.55 -1.21 -5.47
C ASP A 74 11.95 -1.38 -6.06
N ARG A 75 12.66 -0.28 -6.30
CA ARG A 75 14.06 -0.32 -6.74
C ARG A 75 14.94 -1.01 -5.73
N ALA A 76 14.81 -0.70 -4.44
CA ALA A 76 15.62 -1.32 -3.42
C ALA A 76 15.39 -2.84 -3.35
N LEU A 77 14.16 -3.32 -3.59
CA LEU A 77 13.87 -4.74 -3.72
C LEU A 77 14.56 -5.37 -4.93
N ILE A 78 14.45 -4.74 -6.10
CA ILE A 78 15.08 -5.23 -7.34
C ILE A 78 16.61 -5.27 -7.17
N ASP A 79 17.20 -4.17 -6.69
CA ASP A 79 18.65 -4.02 -6.59
C ASP A 79 19.28 -4.98 -5.57
N GLN A 80 18.59 -5.25 -4.44
CA GLN A 80 19.15 -6.08 -3.37
C GLN A 80 18.80 -7.57 -3.49
N TYR A 81 17.64 -7.90 -4.05
CA TYR A 81 17.11 -9.27 -4.04
C TYR A 81 16.85 -9.82 -5.45
N GLY A 82 16.99 -9.01 -6.50
CA GLY A 82 16.81 -9.43 -7.89
C GLY A 82 15.38 -9.82 -8.26
N VAL A 83 14.39 -9.40 -7.46
CA VAL A 83 12.98 -9.80 -7.62
C VAL A 83 12.34 -9.22 -8.89
N GLU A 84 11.21 -9.80 -9.29
CA GLU A 84 10.33 -9.23 -10.31
C GLU A 84 9.21 -8.42 -9.65
N VAL A 85 9.08 -7.15 -10.03
CA VAL A 85 8.07 -6.23 -9.49
C VAL A 85 7.00 -5.95 -10.54
N HIS A 86 5.75 -6.27 -10.22
CA HIS A 86 4.58 -5.79 -10.93
C HIS A 86 3.93 -4.67 -10.11
N ALA A 87 4.04 -3.45 -10.64
CA ALA A 87 3.58 -2.22 -10.02
C ALA A 87 2.21 -1.80 -10.56
N PHE A 88 1.26 -1.49 -9.68
CA PHE A 88 -0.14 -1.21 -10.02
C PHE A 88 -0.58 0.15 -9.47
N ASP A 89 -0.90 1.08 -10.36
CA ASP A 89 -1.52 2.36 -10.01
C ASP A 89 -2.36 2.86 -11.18
N PRO A 90 -3.67 3.11 -11.00
CA PRO A 90 -4.52 3.54 -12.10
C PRO A 90 -4.53 5.07 -12.27
N THR A 91 -3.92 5.83 -11.36
CA THR A 91 -4.08 7.28 -11.34
C THR A 91 -3.30 7.93 -12.48
N PRO A 92 -3.90 8.86 -13.26
CA PRO A 92 -3.21 9.52 -14.36
C PRO A 92 -1.89 10.17 -13.94
N LYS A 93 -1.86 10.74 -12.73
CA LYS A 93 -0.68 11.38 -12.15
C LYS A 93 0.46 10.40 -11.92
N SER A 94 0.20 9.24 -11.30
CA SER A 94 1.23 8.22 -11.08
C SER A 94 1.75 7.67 -12.42
N LEU A 95 0.84 7.43 -13.37
CA LEU A 95 1.19 6.92 -14.70
C LEU A 95 2.03 7.89 -15.51
N GLU A 96 1.71 9.19 -15.48
CA GLU A 96 2.53 10.23 -16.10
C GLU A 96 3.92 10.30 -15.46
N TRP A 97 3.98 10.28 -14.12
CA TRP A 97 5.23 10.30 -13.39
C TRP A 97 6.09 9.07 -13.73
N LEU A 98 5.53 7.85 -13.72
CA LEU A 98 6.24 6.61 -14.07
C LEU A 98 6.82 6.64 -15.48
N ARG A 99 6.09 7.20 -16.46
CA ARG A 99 6.58 7.35 -17.85
C ARG A 99 7.80 8.28 -17.96
N SER A 100 8.00 9.17 -17.00
CA SER A 100 9.18 10.05 -16.94
C SER A 100 10.39 9.41 -16.27
N GLN A 101 10.25 8.20 -15.70
CA GLN A 101 11.33 7.49 -15.00
C GLN A 101 12.07 6.50 -15.91
N THR A 102 13.35 6.25 -15.62
CA THR A 102 14.11 5.13 -16.22
C THR A 102 13.88 3.85 -15.41
N LEU A 103 12.94 3.00 -15.82
CA LEU A 103 12.55 1.81 -15.06
C LEU A 103 13.54 0.64 -15.25
N PRO A 104 13.87 -0.13 -14.20
CA PRO A 104 14.60 -1.39 -14.34
C PRO A 104 13.83 -2.40 -15.22
N ALA A 105 14.55 -3.34 -15.85
CA ALA A 105 13.92 -4.37 -16.69
C ALA A 105 12.92 -5.26 -15.92
N SER A 106 13.19 -5.53 -14.64
CA SER A 106 12.35 -6.31 -13.74
C SER A 106 11.21 -5.50 -13.10
N PHE A 107 10.94 -4.28 -13.58
CA PHE A 107 9.84 -3.44 -13.09
C PHE A 107 8.77 -3.28 -14.17
N HIS A 108 7.59 -3.85 -13.93
CA HIS A 108 6.47 -3.88 -14.86
C HIS A 108 5.34 -2.99 -14.33
N ALA A 109 5.11 -1.84 -14.95
CA ALA A 109 4.04 -0.92 -14.57
C ALA A 109 2.71 -1.25 -15.26
N HIS A 110 1.63 -1.31 -14.49
CA HIS A 110 0.28 -1.65 -14.93
C HIS A 110 -0.71 -0.55 -14.56
N PRO A 111 -1.55 -0.06 -15.50
CA PRO A 111 -2.46 1.05 -15.26
C PRO A 111 -3.78 0.62 -14.62
N TYR A 112 -3.72 -0.26 -13.61
CA TYR A 112 -4.88 -0.79 -12.90
C TYR A 112 -4.73 -0.58 -11.40
N GLY A 113 -5.84 -0.32 -10.71
CA GLY A 113 -5.91 -0.42 -9.26
C GLY A 113 -6.27 -1.84 -8.83
N LEU A 114 -5.87 -2.22 -7.62
CA LEU A 114 -6.37 -3.43 -6.97
C LEU A 114 -7.64 -3.09 -6.19
N ALA A 115 -8.69 -3.88 -6.38
CA ALA A 115 -9.96 -3.78 -5.65
C ALA A 115 -10.55 -5.17 -5.40
N ASN A 116 -11.70 -5.24 -4.73
CA ASN A 116 -12.48 -6.46 -4.54
C ASN A 116 -13.38 -6.79 -5.75
N CYS A 117 -13.25 -6.07 -6.87
CA CYS A 117 -14.01 -6.29 -8.09
C CYS A 117 -13.18 -5.94 -9.34
N ASP A 118 -13.59 -6.50 -10.47
CA ASP A 118 -13.14 -6.04 -11.78
C ASP A 118 -14.12 -4.98 -12.29
N GLY A 119 -13.60 -3.88 -12.84
CA GLY A 119 -14.44 -2.82 -13.40
C GLY A 119 -13.77 -1.46 -13.36
N GLU A 120 -14.55 -0.43 -13.10
CA GLU A 120 -14.08 0.94 -12.87
C GLU A 120 -14.56 1.46 -11.52
N ILE A 121 -13.69 2.18 -10.80
CA ILE A 121 -14.03 2.89 -9.56
C ILE A 121 -13.68 4.36 -9.71
N SER A 122 -14.49 5.24 -9.13
CA SER A 122 -14.22 6.68 -9.06
C SER A 122 -13.29 7.01 -7.89
N PHE A 123 -12.12 7.57 -8.21
CA PHE A 123 -11.19 8.15 -7.24
C PHE A 123 -11.51 9.63 -7.06
N PHE A 124 -11.73 10.05 -5.82
CA PHE A 124 -12.06 11.45 -5.53
C PHE A 124 -10.80 12.17 -5.03
N PRO A 125 -10.42 13.30 -5.66
CA PRO A 125 -9.37 14.13 -5.10
C PRO A 125 -9.78 14.62 -3.70
N PRO A 126 -8.81 14.87 -2.80
CA PRO A 126 -9.11 15.47 -1.52
C PRO A 126 -9.76 16.84 -1.71
N ARG A 127 -10.71 17.19 -0.83
CA ARG A 127 -11.40 18.51 -0.88
C ARG A 127 -10.46 19.70 -0.70
N ASP A 128 -9.24 19.46 -0.22
CA ASP A 128 -8.20 20.46 -0.05
C ASP A 128 -7.05 20.17 -1.05
N PRO A 129 -6.79 21.07 -2.01
CA PRO A 129 -5.75 20.89 -3.03
C PRO A 129 -4.31 20.90 -2.46
N THR A 130 -4.14 21.17 -1.16
CA THR A 130 -2.84 21.07 -0.47
C THR A 130 -2.53 19.67 0.09
N HIS A 131 -3.46 18.72 -0.04
CA HIS A 131 -3.27 17.30 0.26
C HIS A 131 -3.08 16.53 -1.06
N VAL A 132 -1.98 15.78 -1.17
CA VAL A 132 -1.55 15.13 -2.43
C VAL A 132 -2.16 13.72 -2.60
N SER A 133 -2.81 13.21 -1.55
CA SER A 133 -3.32 11.84 -1.46
C SER A 133 -4.77 11.77 -1.93
N HIS A 134 -5.02 10.99 -2.99
CA HIS A 134 -6.36 10.72 -3.53
C HIS A 134 -7.00 9.63 -2.70
N SER A 135 -7.91 9.99 -1.80
CA SER A 135 -8.62 9.03 -0.97
C SER A 135 -9.59 8.18 -1.82
N ALA A 136 -9.52 6.85 -1.73
CA ALA A 136 -10.52 5.93 -2.29
C ALA A 136 -11.79 5.88 -1.41
N ILE A 137 -12.25 7.04 -0.92
CA ILE A 137 -13.57 7.11 -0.28
C ILE A 137 -14.58 7.00 -1.42
N VAL A 138 -15.26 5.86 -1.51
CA VAL A 138 -16.46 5.69 -2.33
C VAL A 138 -17.48 6.73 -1.88
N ARG A 139 -17.47 7.90 -2.53
CA ARG A 139 -18.49 8.91 -2.35
C ARG A 139 -19.63 8.59 -3.31
N HIS A 140 -20.66 7.96 -2.77
CA HIS A 140 -21.96 7.99 -3.41
C HIS A 140 -22.48 9.43 -3.33
N SER A 141 -22.40 10.15 -4.45
CA SER A 141 -23.09 11.40 -4.76
C SER A 141 -22.45 12.71 -4.26
N GLY A 142 -21.83 13.44 -5.20
CA GLY A 142 -21.46 14.86 -5.10
C GLY A 142 -20.77 15.35 -6.39
N PRO A 143 -20.93 16.63 -6.81
CA PRO A 143 -20.58 17.12 -8.15
C PRO A 143 -19.10 17.45 -8.37
N SER A 144 -18.18 16.84 -7.60
CA SER A 144 -16.75 16.93 -7.87
C SER A 144 -16.36 15.72 -8.71
N GLU A 145 -16.03 15.93 -9.99
CA GLU A 145 -15.66 14.89 -10.96
C GLU A 145 -14.55 13.99 -10.42
N GLY A 146 -14.92 12.82 -9.90
CA GLY A 146 -13.96 11.78 -9.57
C GLY A 146 -13.36 11.21 -10.85
N VAL A 147 -12.07 10.87 -10.83
CA VAL A 147 -11.41 10.19 -11.95
C VAL A 147 -11.85 8.73 -11.93
N ARG A 148 -12.50 8.26 -13.00
CA ARG A 148 -12.78 6.84 -13.17
C ARG A 148 -11.51 6.12 -13.58
N CYS A 149 -11.19 5.07 -12.85
CA CYS A 149 -9.97 4.31 -12.97
C CYS A 149 -10.31 2.83 -13.07
N PRO A 150 -9.67 2.07 -13.97
CA PRO A 150 -9.90 0.65 -14.05
C PRO A 150 -9.30 -0.05 -12.84
N VAL A 151 -10.05 -1.00 -12.28
CA VAL A 151 -9.62 -1.82 -11.15
C VAL A 151 -9.77 -3.30 -11.46
N ARG A 152 -8.97 -4.12 -10.77
CA ARG A 152 -8.95 -5.56 -10.91
C ARG A 152 -8.93 -6.25 -9.55
N ARG A 153 -9.50 -7.45 -9.49
CA ARG A 153 -9.31 -8.39 -8.37
C ARG A 153 -7.89 -8.96 -8.39
N LEU A 154 -7.45 -9.45 -7.22
CA LEU A 154 -6.12 -10.04 -7.07
C LEU A 154 -5.94 -11.26 -7.98
N GLU A 155 -6.95 -12.13 -8.05
CA GLU A 155 -6.96 -13.31 -8.92
C GLU A 155 -6.85 -12.93 -10.40
N THR A 156 -7.61 -11.92 -10.82
CA THR A 156 -7.54 -11.38 -12.19
C THR A 156 -6.15 -10.81 -12.50
N ILE A 157 -5.52 -10.11 -11.55
CA ILE A 157 -4.14 -9.64 -11.70
C ILE A 157 -3.16 -10.81 -11.84
N MET A 158 -3.30 -11.86 -11.02
CA MET A 158 -2.45 -13.05 -11.10
C MET A 158 -2.57 -13.74 -12.46
N ASP A 159 -3.79 -13.89 -12.99
CA ASP A 159 -4.03 -14.44 -14.33
C ASP A 159 -3.40 -13.58 -15.42
N MET A 160 -3.53 -12.24 -15.32
CA MET A 160 -2.98 -11.29 -16.29
C MET A 160 -1.45 -11.35 -16.39
N ILE A 161 -0.76 -11.56 -15.28
CA ILE A 161 0.71 -11.63 -15.24
C ILE A 161 1.24 -13.07 -15.32
N GLY A 162 0.36 -14.08 -15.38
CA GLY A 162 0.74 -15.49 -15.40
C GLY A 162 1.37 -15.99 -14.10
N ALA A 163 1.09 -15.35 -12.96
CA ALA A 163 1.66 -15.73 -11.66
C ALA A 163 0.78 -16.75 -10.94
N SER A 164 1.35 -17.87 -10.54
CA SER A 164 0.69 -18.89 -9.70
C SER A 164 0.86 -18.63 -8.20
N ARG A 165 1.74 -17.71 -7.82
CA ARG A 165 2.07 -17.34 -6.43
C ARG A 165 2.50 -15.88 -6.35
N ILE A 166 2.38 -15.32 -5.15
CA ILE A 166 2.86 -13.97 -4.81
C ILE A 166 3.76 -14.10 -3.58
N ASP A 167 4.97 -13.57 -3.67
CA ASP A 167 5.92 -13.61 -2.56
C ASP A 167 5.80 -12.38 -1.66
N LEU A 168 5.39 -11.25 -2.25
CA LEU A 168 5.19 -10.00 -1.53
C LEU A 168 4.03 -9.21 -2.14
N LEU A 169 3.02 -8.89 -1.34
CA LEU A 169 1.94 -7.98 -1.69
C LEU A 169 2.07 -6.70 -0.85
N LYS A 170 2.39 -5.57 -1.47
CA LYS A 170 2.41 -4.25 -0.82
C LYS A 170 1.14 -3.47 -1.19
N LEU A 171 0.43 -2.97 -0.19
CA LEU A 171 -0.83 -2.23 -0.31
C LEU A 171 -0.69 -0.83 0.30
N ASP A 172 -0.73 0.18 -0.55
CA ASP A 172 -0.87 1.59 -0.17
C ASP A 172 -1.96 2.23 -1.04
N ILE A 173 -3.22 1.86 -0.77
CA ILE A 173 -4.37 2.13 -1.67
C ILE A 173 -5.48 2.96 -1.02
N GLU A 174 -5.11 3.78 -0.05
CA GLU A 174 -5.88 4.96 0.37
C GLU A 174 -7.32 4.68 0.82
N GLY A 175 -7.53 3.56 1.52
CA GLY A 175 -8.81 3.16 2.11
C GLY A 175 -9.45 1.91 1.49
N ALA A 176 -9.00 1.48 0.31
CA ALA A 176 -9.49 0.26 -0.35
C ALA A 176 -8.85 -1.02 0.21
N GLU A 177 -7.84 -0.92 1.08
CA GLU A 177 -7.10 -2.07 1.60
C GLU A 177 -8.01 -3.04 2.37
N TYR A 178 -9.07 -2.56 3.03
CA TYR A 178 -9.94 -3.43 3.82
C TYR A 178 -10.79 -4.35 2.96
N GLU A 179 -11.38 -3.81 1.89
CA GLU A 179 -12.20 -4.55 0.93
C GLU A 179 -11.33 -5.56 0.17
N VAL A 180 -10.11 -5.16 -0.23
CA VAL A 180 -9.13 -6.06 -0.84
C VAL A 180 -8.74 -7.19 0.10
N LEU A 181 -8.46 -6.91 1.38
CA LEU A 181 -8.09 -7.94 2.35
C LEU A 181 -9.26 -8.86 2.72
N GLN A 182 -10.51 -8.37 2.66
CA GLN A 182 -11.71 -9.20 2.79
C GLN A 182 -11.88 -10.15 1.60
N ASP A 183 -11.68 -9.67 0.38
CA ASP A 183 -11.72 -10.51 -0.83
C ASP A 183 -10.61 -11.57 -0.82
N LEU A 184 -9.38 -11.18 -0.44
CA LEU A 184 -8.25 -12.09 -0.24
C LEU A 184 -8.57 -13.20 0.77
N ALA A 185 -9.24 -12.86 1.87
CA ALA A 185 -9.63 -13.82 2.89
C ALA A 185 -10.69 -14.83 2.40
N ALA A 186 -11.58 -14.41 1.50
CA ALA A 186 -12.58 -15.27 0.90
C ALA A 186 -12.00 -16.19 -0.20
N GLY A 187 -10.94 -15.75 -0.88
CA GLY A 187 -10.23 -16.52 -1.90
C GLY A 187 -9.22 -17.52 -1.34
N THR A 188 -8.50 -18.18 -2.25
CA THR A 188 -7.45 -19.17 -1.93
C THR A 188 -6.03 -18.63 -2.02
N VAL A 189 -5.84 -17.44 -2.60
CA VAL A 189 -4.53 -16.81 -2.76
C VAL A 189 -3.95 -16.43 -1.40
N ARG A 190 -2.71 -16.84 -1.12
CA ARG A 190 -1.99 -16.51 0.12
C ARG A 190 -0.61 -15.96 -0.21
N PRO A 191 -0.45 -14.64 -0.40
CA PRO A 191 0.86 -14.03 -0.58
C PRO A 191 1.77 -14.39 0.59
N ARG A 192 3.04 -14.74 0.34
CA ARG A 192 3.96 -15.12 1.43
C ARG A 192 4.11 -14.01 2.45
N GLN A 193 4.17 -12.76 1.97
CA GLN A 193 4.20 -11.56 2.78
C GLN A 193 3.13 -10.57 2.32
N ILE A 194 2.53 -9.85 3.26
CA ILE A 194 1.61 -8.74 2.99
C ILE A 194 2.11 -7.52 3.77
N LEU A 195 2.30 -6.40 3.08
CA LEU A 195 2.62 -5.10 3.66
C LEU A 195 1.44 -4.17 3.42
N VAL A 196 0.98 -3.45 4.45
CA VAL A 196 -0.22 -2.61 4.34
C VAL A 196 0.02 -1.27 5.03
N GLU A 197 -0.20 -0.16 4.34
CA GLU A 197 -0.46 1.14 4.97
C GLU A 197 -1.97 1.27 5.23
N TYR A 198 -2.35 1.24 6.51
CA TYR A 198 -3.74 1.36 6.93
C TYR A 198 -4.16 2.82 7.07
N HIS A 199 -5.22 3.19 6.37
CA HIS A 199 -5.74 4.55 6.30
C HIS A 199 -6.85 4.84 7.33
N HIS A 200 -6.81 4.21 8.51
CA HIS A 200 -7.86 4.34 9.53
C HIS A 200 -8.08 5.77 10.06
N ARG A 201 -7.11 6.66 9.86
CA ARG A 201 -7.22 8.10 10.12
C ARG A 201 -8.20 8.82 9.17
N PHE A 202 -8.55 8.22 8.04
CA PHE A 202 -9.50 8.80 7.09
C PHE A 202 -10.92 8.87 7.67
N PRO A 203 -11.66 9.97 7.40
CA PRO A 203 -13.04 10.09 7.84
C PRO A 203 -13.89 8.90 7.37
N GLY A 204 -14.55 8.22 8.32
CA GLY A 204 -15.45 7.10 8.03
C GLY A 204 -14.83 5.70 8.11
N ILE A 205 -13.49 5.57 8.25
CA ILE A 205 -12.82 4.26 8.37
C ILE A 205 -12.67 3.85 9.83
N GLY A 206 -11.87 4.59 10.59
CA GLY A 206 -11.66 4.38 12.02
C GLY A 206 -10.83 3.14 12.39
N VAL A 207 -10.23 3.18 13.58
CA VAL A 207 -9.30 2.16 14.09
C VAL A 207 -9.92 0.77 14.20
N THR A 208 -11.24 0.69 14.38
CA THR A 208 -11.97 -0.58 14.48
C THR A 208 -11.88 -1.39 13.19
N LYS A 209 -11.90 -0.75 12.02
CA LYS A 209 -11.78 -1.45 10.72
C LYS A 209 -10.40 -2.10 10.58
N THR A 210 -9.33 -1.40 10.98
CA THR A 210 -7.96 -1.95 11.01
C THR A 210 -7.81 -3.08 12.01
N ARG A 211 -8.35 -2.96 13.23
CA ARG A 211 -8.31 -4.08 14.20
C ARG A 211 -8.96 -5.34 13.65
N ARG A 212 -10.11 -5.20 12.97
CA ARG A 212 -10.78 -6.32 12.30
C ARG A 212 -9.97 -6.89 11.15
N SER A 213 -9.34 -6.05 10.35
CA SER A 213 -8.45 -6.46 9.25
C SER A 213 -7.24 -7.26 9.75
N ILE A 214 -6.59 -6.79 10.83
CA ILE A 214 -5.47 -7.50 11.46
C ILE A 214 -5.93 -8.86 12.01
N ALA A 215 -7.08 -8.90 12.69
CA ALA A 215 -7.65 -10.14 13.20
C ALA A 215 -8.01 -11.13 12.06
N LEU A 216 -8.52 -10.61 10.93
CA LEU A 216 -8.80 -11.41 9.74
C LEU A 216 -7.53 -12.05 9.19
N LEU A 217 -6.46 -11.27 8.96
CA LEU A 217 -5.18 -11.81 8.49
C LEU A 217 -4.61 -12.85 9.46
N ARG A 218 -4.68 -12.59 10.77
CA ARG A 218 -4.27 -13.58 11.79
C ARG A 218 -5.06 -14.88 11.70
N SER A 219 -6.37 -14.81 11.45
CA SER A 219 -7.21 -16.01 11.28
C SER A 219 -6.83 -16.85 10.05
N LEU A 220 -6.18 -16.23 9.05
CA LEU A 220 -5.66 -16.92 7.86
C LEU A 220 -4.24 -17.49 8.06
N GLY A 221 -3.67 -17.35 9.25
CA GLY A 221 -2.32 -17.84 9.58
C GLY A 221 -1.21 -16.83 9.33
N TYR A 222 -1.52 -15.54 9.10
CA TYR A 222 -0.51 -14.50 9.08
C TYR A 222 -0.12 -14.06 10.50
N ALA A 223 1.15 -13.73 10.68
CA ALA A 223 1.66 -13.11 11.89
C ALA A 223 2.23 -11.73 11.58
N VAL A 224 1.94 -10.75 12.43
CA VAL A 224 2.57 -9.42 12.37
C VAL A 224 4.02 -9.57 12.80
N PHE A 225 4.97 -9.15 11.97
CA PHE A 225 6.40 -9.14 12.34
C PHE A 225 6.98 -7.72 12.45
N ASP A 226 6.28 -6.72 11.93
CA ASP A 226 6.65 -5.32 12.05
C ASP A 226 5.42 -4.40 12.07
N VAL A 227 5.53 -3.32 12.86
CA VAL A 227 4.58 -2.21 12.88
C VAL A 227 5.42 -0.94 12.94
N ALA A 228 5.26 -0.07 11.95
CA ALA A 228 6.01 1.17 11.90
C ALA A 228 5.64 2.09 13.08
N PRO A 229 6.54 2.99 13.52
CA PRO A 229 6.28 3.90 14.64
C PRO A 229 5.04 4.81 14.47
N SER A 230 4.60 5.02 13.22
CA SER A 230 3.36 5.73 12.90
C SER A 230 2.10 5.03 13.42
N GLY A 231 2.14 3.69 13.53
CA GLY A 231 0.97 2.83 13.73
C GLY A 231 0.09 2.69 12.48
N GLU A 232 0.59 3.04 11.29
CA GLU A 232 -0.15 2.99 10.01
C GLU A 232 0.41 1.89 9.07
N GLU A 233 1.74 1.70 9.00
CA GLU A 233 2.33 0.63 8.18
C GLU A 233 2.54 -0.67 8.99
N PHE A 234 2.04 -1.79 8.46
CA PHE A 234 2.10 -3.12 9.08
C PHE A 234 2.68 -4.14 8.10
N SER A 235 3.49 -5.06 8.62
CA SER A 235 4.04 -6.16 7.85
C SER A 235 3.65 -7.52 8.41
N PHE A 236 3.14 -8.37 7.54
CA PHE A 236 2.60 -9.70 7.86
C PHE A 236 3.36 -10.79 7.11
N LEU A 237 3.64 -11.89 7.78
CA LEU A 237 4.26 -13.09 7.21
C LEU A 237 3.32 -14.28 7.38
N TRP A 238 3.05 -15.02 6.30
CA TRP A 238 2.20 -16.20 6.35
C TRP A 238 2.96 -17.39 6.97
N ARG A 239 2.46 -17.93 8.09
CA ARG A 239 3.14 -19.01 8.82
C ARG A 239 2.81 -20.42 8.34
N SER A 240 1.70 -20.59 7.62
CA SER A 240 1.13 -21.91 7.30
C SER A 240 1.56 -22.47 5.93
N ALA A 241 2.79 -22.18 5.49
CA ALA A 241 3.34 -22.75 4.25
C ALA A 241 3.89 -24.16 4.47
#